data_AF-A0AAW2YQT2-F1
#
_entry.id   AF-A0AAW2YQT2-F1
#
_cell.length_a   1.000
_cell.length_b   1.000
_cell.length_c   1.000
_cell.angle_alpha   90.00
_cell.angle_beta   90.00
_cell.angle_gamma   90.00
#
_symmetry.space_group_name_H-M   'P 1'
#
loop_
_entity.id
_entity.type
_entity.pdbx_description
1 polymer ?
#
loop_
_entity_poly.entity_id
_entity_poly.type
_entity_poly.pdbx_seq_one_letter_code
_entity_poly.pdbx_strand_id
1 'polypeptide(L)'
;MFWWIIAITFCSPSLIIVDNIHFQYNGLLFGIQILSLSYAQENKLLLSGIMFAILLNFKHIYLYAAPAYFLFLLYHYCIHKQHFSTSKFLKLGSCVIIAFLISFLPFVLYSQILDPKPHISSQVKQILSRMFPFERGLTHAYWAPNFWAIYNFIDKMLVGFAKVILKKEFIGASSFSGGLVGLNQGSHAVLPSVSPGATIILSGVTATISCILVLYKKKRSSDSGRTLIECVVNSSFAFFLFGWHVHEKAVIMMLVPMGLLIVKGSNLCRTQLKWFSFASIVGCYSLFPLLYQPMVIPIRWMLLLVHIFMLLTFWSRFGSGHIFNKFETLYLYGLIIIEIYSVFINNLILPQLPFLPLMITSVYCSLGIIHTYIKMILI
;
A
#
# COMPACT_ATOMS: atom_id res chain seq x y z
N MET A 1 -0.13 23.24 13.20
CA MET A 1 -0.75 22.30 12.25
C MET A 1 0.28 21.38 11.62
N PHE A 2 1.33 21.89 10.98
CA PHE A 2 2.42 21.08 10.40
C PHE A 2 2.99 20.01 11.37
N TRP A 3 3.43 20.41 12.56
CA TRP A 3 3.94 19.48 13.58
C TRP A 3 2.95 18.38 13.98
N TRP A 4 1.65 18.68 13.95
CA TRP A 4 0.63 17.69 14.26
C TRP A 4 0.46 16.67 13.13
N ILE A 5 0.55 17.10 11.86
CA ILE A 5 0.52 16.22 10.71
C ILE A 5 1.72 15.28 10.73
N ILE A 6 2.90 15.80 11.03
CA ILE A 6 4.11 15.00 11.23
C ILE A 6 3.89 14.00 12.36
N ALA A 7 3.43 14.45 13.54
CA ALA A 7 3.22 13.57 14.68
C ALA A 7 2.23 12.44 14.35
N ILE A 8 1.09 12.76 13.74
CA ILE A 8 0.05 11.78 13.41
C ILE A 8 0.48 10.81 12.30
N THR A 9 1.34 11.25 11.37
CA THR A 9 1.79 10.41 10.24
C THR A 9 2.98 9.52 10.65
N PHE A 10 4.01 10.10 11.27
CA PHE A 10 5.27 9.39 11.56
C PHE A 10 5.29 8.73 12.93
N CYS A 11 4.52 9.23 13.90
CA CYS A 11 4.26 8.48 15.13
C CYS A 11 3.05 7.54 14.98
N SER A 12 2.59 7.29 13.75
CA SER A 12 1.51 6.34 13.52
C SER A 12 1.94 4.94 13.98
N PRO A 13 1.07 4.21 14.69
CA PRO A 13 1.36 2.85 15.12
C PRO A 13 1.77 1.93 13.97
N SER A 14 1.19 2.11 12.78
CA SER A 14 1.49 1.28 11.63
C SER A 14 2.97 1.34 11.25
N LEU A 15 3.58 2.54 11.25
CA LEU A 15 5.01 2.69 11.00
C LEU A 15 5.84 2.13 12.16
N ILE A 16 5.42 2.38 13.40
CA ILE A 16 6.12 1.88 14.60
C ILE A 16 6.17 0.35 14.62
N ILE A 17 5.05 -0.32 14.36
CA ILE A 17 4.93 -1.79 14.34
C ILE A 17 5.81 -2.39 13.26
N VAL A 18 5.83 -1.80 12.07
CA VAL A 18 6.59 -2.35 10.94
C VAL A 18 8.09 -2.08 11.07
N ASP A 19 8.49 -0.90 11.53
CA ASP A 19 9.91 -0.55 11.59
C ASP A 19 10.57 -0.97 12.91
N ASN A 20 9.98 -0.60 14.06
CA ASN A 20 10.64 -0.79 15.36
C ASN A 20 10.40 -2.19 15.94
N ILE A 21 9.26 -2.82 15.63
CA ILE A 21 8.96 -4.18 16.13
C ILE A 21 9.37 -5.24 15.10
N HIS A 22 9.06 -5.03 13.82
CA HIS A 22 9.42 -5.97 12.74
C HIS A 22 10.76 -5.69 12.06
N PHE A 23 11.55 -4.76 12.61
CA PHE A 23 12.91 -4.43 12.19
C PHE A 23 13.01 -4.14 10.68
N GLN A 24 12.26 -3.13 10.24
CA GLN A 24 12.31 -2.62 8.88
C GLN A 24 12.80 -1.17 8.83
N TYR A 25 13.30 -0.77 7.66
CA TYR A 25 13.85 0.57 7.43
C TYR A 25 12.90 1.46 6.62
N ASN A 26 11.57 1.34 6.79
CA ASN A 26 10.64 2.10 5.95
C ASN A 26 10.71 3.61 6.25
N GLY A 27 11.02 4.02 7.47
CA GLY A 27 11.19 5.42 7.85
C GLY A 27 12.29 6.14 7.06
N LEU A 28 13.44 5.48 6.85
CA LEU A 28 14.50 5.98 5.97
C LEU A 28 13.98 6.18 4.54
N LEU A 29 13.28 5.18 4.01
CA LEU A 29 12.77 5.19 2.64
C LEU A 29 11.67 6.23 2.43
N PHE A 30 10.77 6.40 3.40
CA PHE A 30 9.81 7.49 3.41
C PHE A 30 10.50 8.84 3.53
N GLY A 31 11.60 8.96 4.27
CA GLY A 31 12.45 10.15 4.28
C GLY A 31 12.93 10.54 2.88
N ILE A 32 13.46 9.59 2.12
CA ILE A 32 13.87 9.82 0.71
C ILE A 32 12.66 10.17 -0.16
N GLN A 33 11.51 9.51 0.04
CA GLN A 33 10.27 9.82 -0.70
C GLN A 33 9.79 11.25 -0.43
N ILE A 34 9.78 11.68 0.83
CA ILE A 34 9.38 13.04 1.23
C ILE A 34 10.34 14.06 0.66
N LEU A 35 11.65 13.78 0.66
CA LEU A 35 12.64 14.65 0.02
C LEU A 35 12.34 14.82 -1.47
N SER A 36 12.05 13.73 -2.17
CA SER A 36 11.61 13.75 -3.57
C SER A 36 10.33 14.59 -3.77
N LEU A 37 9.33 14.43 -2.90
CA LEU A 37 8.08 15.22 -2.94
C LEU A 37 8.32 16.70 -2.64
N SER A 38 9.25 17.03 -1.74
CA SER A 38 9.61 18.42 -1.41
C SER A 38 10.27 19.13 -2.60
N TYR A 39 11.13 18.44 -3.36
CA TYR A 39 11.70 19.00 -4.58
C TYR A 39 10.63 19.26 -5.65
N ALA A 40 9.58 18.45 -5.72
CA ALA A 40 8.45 18.72 -6.59
C ALA A 40 7.66 19.97 -6.15
N GLN A 41 7.48 20.18 -4.84
CA GLN A 41 6.87 21.40 -4.28
C GLN A 41 7.70 22.65 -4.59
N GLU A 42 9.03 22.55 -4.55
CA GLU A 42 9.95 23.63 -4.94
C GLU A 42 10.10 23.81 -6.47
N ASN A 43 9.30 23.11 -7.28
CA ASN A 43 9.40 23.06 -8.74
C ASN A 43 10.76 22.57 -9.29
N LYS A 44 11.60 21.94 -8.47
CA LYS A 44 12.84 21.26 -8.86
C LYS A 44 12.54 19.84 -9.36
N LEU A 45 11.74 19.75 -10.42
CA LEU A 45 11.16 18.49 -10.92
C LEU A 45 12.20 17.41 -11.30
N LEU A 46 13.33 17.82 -11.86
CA LEU A 46 14.41 16.89 -12.23
C LEU A 46 15.00 16.19 -11.00
N LEU A 47 15.20 16.96 -9.92
CA LEU A 47 15.78 16.44 -8.68
C LEU A 47 14.79 15.54 -7.94
N SER A 48 13.50 15.84 -8.01
CA SER A 48 12.43 14.94 -7.56
C SER A 48 12.49 13.59 -8.29
N GLY A 49 12.60 13.61 -9.63
CA GLY A 49 12.78 12.39 -10.43
C GLY A 49 14.03 11.59 -10.06
N ILE A 50 15.18 12.25 -9.85
CA ILE A 50 16.43 11.60 -9.42
C ILE A 50 16.27 10.95 -8.05
N MET A 51 15.71 11.66 -7.07
CA MET A 51 15.49 11.12 -5.72
C MET A 51 14.52 9.94 -5.73
N PHE A 52 13.49 9.97 -6.57
CA PHE A 52 12.60 8.81 -6.75
C PHE A 52 13.31 7.63 -7.41
N ALA A 53 14.20 7.85 -8.39
CA ALA A 53 15.02 6.79 -8.97
C ALA A 53 15.96 6.15 -7.92
N ILE A 54 16.58 6.96 -7.07
CA ILE A 54 17.38 6.48 -5.92
C ILE A 54 16.50 5.64 -4.98
N LEU A 55 15.30 6.11 -4.65
CA LEU A 55 14.36 5.37 -3.80
C LEU A 55 13.98 4.00 -4.37
N LEU A 56 13.76 3.90 -5.68
CA LEU A 56 13.48 2.63 -6.36
C LEU A 56 14.65 1.64 -6.23
N ASN A 57 15.89 2.14 -6.29
CA ASN A 57 17.09 1.31 -6.09
C ASN A 57 17.21 0.80 -4.65
N PHE A 58 16.73 1.55 -3.65
CA PHE A 58 16.69 1.08 -2.26
C PHE A 58 15.63 -0.02 -2.05
N LYS A 59 14.41 0.17 -2.58
CA LYS A 59 13.32 -0.81 -2.42
C LYS A 59 12.32 -0.75 -3.57
N HIS A 60 12.19 -1.85 -4.30
CA HIS A 60 11.31 -1.95 -5.47
C HIS A 60 9.81 -1.82 -5.17
N ILE A 61 9.37 -1.92 -3.91
CA ILE A 61 7.95 -1.70 -3.55
C ILE A 61 7.47 -0.29 -3.90
N TYR A 62 8.38 0.69 -3.99
CA TYR A 62 8.06 2.04 -4.45
C TYR A 62 7.70 2.11 -5.94
N LEU A 63 7.81 1.01 -6.69
CA LEU A 63 7.23 0.88 -8.02
C LEU A 63 5.73 1.13 -8.01
N TYR A 64 5.05 0.95 -6.87
CA TYR A 64 3.64 1.32 -6.68
C TYR A 64 3.38 2.81 -6.93
N ALA A 65 4.38 3.68 -6.70
CA ALA A 65 4.28 5.11 -6.96
C ALA A 65 4.79 5.50 -8.35
N ALA A 66 5.37 4.57 -9.13
CA ALA A 66 6.00 4.90 -10.41
C ALA A 66 5.03 5.50 -11.44
N PRO A 67 3.77 5.02 -11.61
CA PRO A 67 2.83 5.66 -12.51
C PRO A 67 2.54 7.12 -12.14
N ALA A 68 2.45 7.42 -10.84
CA ALA A 68 2.24 8.78 -10.36
C ALA A 68 3.40 9.70 -10.76
N TYR A 69 4.63 9.30 -10.46
CA TYR A 69 5.83 10.09 -10.80
C TYR A 69 5.98 10.25 -12.31
N PHE A 70 5.77 9.18 -13.08
CA PHE A 70 5.89 9.22 -14.53
C PHE A 70 4.88 10.18 -15.15
N LEU A 71 3.59 10.04 -14.84
CA LEU A 71 2.53 10.88 -15.41
C LEU A 71 2.68 12.34 -14.97
N PHE A 72 3.00 12.57 -13.69
CA PHE A 72 3.21 13.92 -13.17
C PHE A 72 4.40 14.63 -13.83
N LEU A 73 5.56 13.97 -13.92
CA LEU A 73 6.76 14.56 -14.54
C LEU A 73 6.56 14.72 -16.05
N LEU A 74 5.92 13.75 -16.72
CA LEU A 74 5.56 13.88 -18.13
C LEU A 74 4.69 15.13 -18.37
N TYR A 75 3.66 15.32 -17.54
CA TYR A 75 2.71 16.42 -17.67
C TYR A 75 3.31 17.79 -17.30
N HIS A 76 4.05 17.89 -16.19
CA HIS A 76 4.55 19.19 -15.70
C HIS A 76 5.96 19.55 -16.20
N TYR A 77 6.82 18.58 -16.50
CA TYR A 77 8.19 18.83 -16.94
C TYR A 77 8.34 18.74 -18.45
N CYS A 78 7.84 17.65 -19.06
CA CYS A 78 8.04 17.38 -20.48
C CYS A 78 7.05 18.12 -21.38
N ILE A 79 5.80 18.30 -20.93
CA ILE A 79 4.77 19.04 -21.65
C ILE A 79 4.75 20.49 -21.13
N HIS A 80 5.14 21.44 -21.98
CA HIS A 80 5.13 22.86 -21.64
C HIS A 80 4.29 23.63 -22.66
N LYS A 81 3.32 24.44 -22.19
CA LYS A 81 2.36 25.17 -23.05
C LYS A 81 1.71 24.27 -24.12
N GLN A 82 1.32 23.04 -23.73
CA GLN A 82 0.72 22.03 -24.62
C GLN A 82 1.63 21.45 -25.72
N HIS A 83 2.92 21.79 -25.75
CA HIS A 83 3.89 21.16 -26.64
C HIS A 83 4.80 20.20 -25.87
N PHE A 84 5.02 19.02 -26.45
CA PHE A 84 5.94 18.03 -25.91
C PHE A 84 7.39 18.39 -26.24
N SER A 85 8.23 18.51 -25.22
CA SER A 85 9.67 18.75 -25.38
C SER A 85 10.44 17.44 -25.28
N THR A 86 10.90 16.94 -26.43
CA THR A 86 11.75 15.75 -26.53
C THR A 86 13.06 15.91 -25.76
N SER A 87 13.68 17.08 -25.79
CA SER A 87 14.91 17.37 -25.06
C SER A 87 14.76 17.22 -23.55
N LYS A 88 13.67 17.75 -22.97
CA LYS A 88 13.38 17.59 -21.53
C LYS A 88 13.09 16.14 -21.17
N PHE A 89 12.37 15.42 -22.02
CA PHE A 89 12.11 13.99 -21.83
C PHE A 89 13.41 13.18 -21.81
N LEU A 90 14.31 13.40 -22.78
CA LEU A 90 15.62 12.75 -22.82
C LEU A 90 16.49 13.13 -21.61
N LYS A 91 16.45 14.39 -21.17
CA LYS A 91 17.15 14.85 -19.97
C LYS A 91 16.66 14.15 -18.70
N LEU A 92 15.35 14.00 -18.55
CA LEU A 92 14.77 13.27 -17.42
C LEU A 92 15.13 11.77 -17.48
N GLY A 93 14.96 11.15 -18.65
CA GLY A 93 15.26 9.75 -18.88
C GLY A 93 16.73 9.43 -18.61
N SER A 94 17.66 10.25 -19.10
CA SER A 94 19.09 10.09 -18.84
C SER A 94 19.43 10.18 -17.36
N CYS A 95 18.84 11.12 -16.60
CA CYS A 95 19.06 11.23 -15.15
C CYS A 95 18.61 9.96 -14.40
N VAL A 96 17.46 9.39 -14.77
CA VAL A 96 16.97 8.14 -14.19
C VAL A 96 17.90 6.98 -14.56
N ILE A 97 18.25 6.84 -15.84
CA ILE A 97 19.16 5.79 -16.33
C ILE A 97 20.51 5.87 -15.60
N ILE A 98 21.09 7.05 -15.44
CA ILE A 98 22.35 7.25 -14.73
C ILE A 98 22.24 6.79 -13.27
N ALA A 99 21.15 7.12 -12.56
CA ALA A 99 20.96 6.66 -11.19
C ALA A 99 20.92 5.13 -11.06
N PHE A 100 20.23 4.45 -12.00
CA PHE A 100 20.23 2.98 -12.07
C PHE A 100 21.60 2.44 -12.47
N LEU A 101 22.26 3.00 -13.48
CA LEU A 101 23.59 2.57 -13.90
C LEU A 101 24.60 2.66 -12.76
N ILE A 102 24.63 3.75 -11.99
CA ILE A 102 25.53 3.90 -10.84
C ILE A 102 25.28 2.78 -9.81
N SER A 103 24.02 2.44 -9.54
CA SER A 103 23.65 1.38 -8.60
C SER A 103 24.05 -0.02 -9.10
N PHE A 104 23.87 -0.29 -10.40
CA PHE A 104 24.13 -1.59 -10.99
C PHE A 104 25.58 -1.79 -11.48
N LEU A 105 26.34 -0.71 -11.64
CA LEU A 105 27.72 -0.71 -12.16
C LEU A 105 28.67 -1.62 -11.37
N PRO A 106 28.66 -1.64 -10.02
CA PRO A 106 29.53 -2.54 -9.25
C PRO A 106 29.32 -4.02 -9.59
N PHE A 107 28.08 -4.45 -9.87
CA PHE A 107 27.77 -5.83 -10.25
C PHE A 107 28.30 -6.16 -11.65
N VAL A 108 28.15 -5.21 -12.59
CA VAL A 108 28.68 -5.37 -13.95
C VAL A 108 30.21 -5.46 -13.92
N LEU A 109 30.88 -4.56 -13.18
CA LEU A 109 32.35 -4.57 -13.05
C LEU A 109 32.85 -5.83 -12.33
N TYR A 110 32.19 -6.26 -11.25
CA TYR A 110 32.53 -7.49 -10.55
C TYR A 110 32.47 -8.72 -11.47
N SER A 111 31.43 -8.81 -12.31
CA SER A 111 31.28 -9.90 -13.29
C SER A 111 32.37 -9.91 -14.38
N GLN A 112 33.02 -8.78 -14.65
CA GLN A 112 34.07 -8.65 -15.66
C GLN A 112 35.49 -8.88 -15.10
N ILE A 113 35.72 -8.58 -13.81
CA ILE A 113 37.06 -8.61 -13.21
C ILE A 113 37.44 -10.00 -12.65
N LEU A 114 36.49 -10.73 -12.08
CA LEU A 114 36.77 -11.98 -11.33
C LEU A 114 36.34 -13.27 -12.04
N ASP A 115 35.49 -13.19 -13.06
CA ASP A 115 34.92 -14.37 -13.72
C ASP A 115 35.46 -14.51 -15.16
N PRO A 116 36.22 -15.56 -15.51
CA PRO A 116 36.81 -15.72 -16.85
C PRO A 116 35.76 -16.00 -17.96
N LYS A 117 34.48 -16.13 -17.60
CA LYS A 117 33.34 -16.14 -18.54
C LYS A 117 32.32 -15.08 -18.11
N PRO A 118 32.39 -13.85 -18.65
CA PRO A 118 31.50 -12.77 -18.25
C PRO A 118 30.09 -13.03 -18.77
N HIS A 119 29.22 -13.56 -17.92
CA HIS A 119 27.78 -13.64 -18.19
C HIS A 119 27.05 -12.56 -17.39
N ILE A 120 27.21 -11.28 -17.78
CA ILE A 120 26.46 -10.14 -17.21
C ILE A 120 24.94 -10.43 -17.20
N SER A 121 24.45 -11.08 -18.26
CA SER A 121 23.07 -11.53 -18.37
C SER A 121 22.64 -12.47 -17.24
N SER A 122 23.53 -13.31 -16.73
CA SER A 122 23.23 -14.26 -15.65
C SER A 122 23.05 -13.56 -14.30
N GLN A 123 23.91 -12.60 -13.95
CA GLN A 123 23.80 -11.87 -12.68
C GLN A 123 22.60 -10.93 -12.67
N VAL A 124 22.36 -10.19 -13.76
CA VAL A 124 21.18 -9.34 -13.88
C VAL A 124 19.91 -10.17 -13.82
N LYS A 125 19.87 -11.33 -14.51
CA LYS A 125 18.75 -12.27 -14.43
C LYS A 125 18.55 -12.80 -13.01
N GLN A 126 19.64 -13.10 -12.29
CA GLN A 126 19.58 -13.54 -10.89
C GLN A 126 19.00 -12.45 -9.98
N ILE A 127 19.48 -11.21 -10.10
CA ILE A 127 18.96 -10.07 -9.32
C ILE A 127 17.47 -9.88 -9.60
N LEU A 128 17.06 -9.88 -10.88
CA LEU A 128 15.65 -9.72 -11.25
C LEU A 128 14.77 -10.86 -10.73
N SER A 129 15.23 -12.11 -10.80
CA SER A 129 14.49 -13.27 -10.26
C SER A 129 14.31 -13.22 -8.75
N ARG A 130 15.29 -12.65 -8.02
CA ARG A 130 15.23 -12.45 -6.57
C ARG A 130 14.35 -11.27 -6.19
N MET A 131 14.35 -10.21 -6.99
CA MET A 131 13.50 -9.03 -6.78
C MET A 131 12.02 -9.32 -7.04
N PHE A 132 11.71 -10.10 -8.07
CA PHE A 132 10.34 -10.44 -8.45
C PHE A 132 10.13 -11.96 -8.42
N PRO A 133 9.94 -12.56 -7.22
CA PRO A 133 9.69 -13.98 -7.09
C PRO A 133 8.25 -14.32 -7.48
N PHE A 134 8.02 -14.56 -8.77
CA PHE A 134 6.70 -14.88 -9.33
C PHE A 134 6.15 -16.26 -8.94
N GLU A 135 6.97 -17.09 -8.30
CA GLU A 135 6.58 -18.43 -7.82
C GLU A 135 5.63 -18.38 -6.61
N ARG A 136 5.40 -17.19 -6.03
CA ARG A 136 4.51 -17.03 -4.89
C ARG A 136 3.05 -16.88 -5.33
N GLY A 137 2.14 -17.43 -4.52
CA GLY A 137 0.69 -17.32 -4.75
C GLY A 137 0.12 -15.90 -4.63
N LEU A 138 -1.14 -15.73 -5.04
CA LEU A 138 -1.82 -14.43 -5.10
C LEU A 138 -1.83 -13.70 -3.74
N THR A 139 -2.12 -14.42 -2.67
CA THR A 139 -2.17 -13.90 -1.29
C THR A 139 -1.22 -14.66 -0.39
N HIS A 140 -0.60 -13.93 0.55
CA HIS A 140 0.23 -14.54 1.60
C HIS A 140 -0.63 -15.33 2.62
N ALA A 141 -0.01 -16.04 3.58
CA ALA A 141 -0.73 -16.83 4.58
C ALA A 141 -1.66 -15.98 5.47
N TYR A 142 -1.18 -14.80 5.87
CA TYR A 142 -2.03 -13.73 6.39
C TYR A 142 -2.43 -12.83 5.21
N TRP A 143 -3.72 -12.70 4.95
CA TRP A 143 -4.22 -11.94 3.82
C TRP A 143 -4.06 -10.45 4.10
N ALA A 144 -3.38 -9.72 3.21
CA ALA A 144 -3.42 -8.27 3.24
C ALA A 144 -4.88 -7.80 3.14
N PRO A 145 -5.29 -6.72 3.83
CA PRO A 145 -6.66 -6.22 3.81
C PRO A 145 -6.94 -5.48 2.48
N ASN A 146 -6.96 -6.23 1.39
CA ASN A 146 -7.13 -5.75 0.03
C ASN A 146 -8.23 -6.51 -0.72
N PHE A 147 -8.48 -6.14 -1.98
CA PHE A 147 -9.55 -6.73 -2.79
C PHE A 147 -9.49 -8.27 -2.83
N TRP A 148 -8.28 -8.83 -2.88
CA TRP A 148 -8.08 -10.28 -2.94
C TRP A 148 -8.47 -11.01 -1.66
N ALA A 149 -8.42 -10.36 -0.48
CA ALA A 149 -8.95 -10.95 0.75
C ALA A 149 -10.46 -11.22 0.66
N ILE A 150 -11.22 -10.27 0.08
CA ILE A 150 -12.66 -10.42 -0.16
C ILE A 150 -12.89 -11.50 -1.22
N TYR A 151 -12.13 -11.47 -2.31
CA TYR A 151 -12.23 -12.45 -3.39
C TYR A 151 -12.02 -13.89 -2.89
N ASN A 152 -10.97 -14.12 -2.12
CA ASN A 152 -10.67 -15.42 -1.52
C ASN A 152 -11.72 -15.85 -0.49
N PHE A 153 -12.28 -14.89 0.27
CA PHE A 153 -13.36 -15.18 1.20
C PHE A 153 -14.64 -15.64 0.47
N ILE A 154 -15.00 -14.97 -0.62
CA ILE A 154 -16.15 -15.36 -1.46
C ILE A 154 -15.93 -16.76 -2.04
N ASP A 155 -14.74 -17.06 -2.59
CA ASP A 155 -14.42 -18.40 -3.08
C ASP A 155 -14.62 -19.47 -2.00
N LYS A 156 -14.11 -19.24 -0.79
CA LYS A 156 -14.30 -20.16 0.34
C LYS A 156 -15.78 -20.33 0.74
N MET A 157 -16.56 -19.26 0.73
CA MET A 157 -18.00 -19.33 1.02
C MET A 157 -18.75 -20.13 -0.04
N LEU A 158 -18.41 -19.94 -1.32
CA LEU A 158 -19.01 -20.69 -2.42
C LEU A 158 -18.66 -22.18 -2.36
N VAL A 159 -17.43 -22.53 -2.00
CA VAL A 159 -17.04 -23.93 -1.76
C VAL A 159 -17.85 -24.54 -0.62
N GLY A 160 -17.97 -23.83 0.51
CA GLY A 160 -18.78 -24.28 1.65
C GLY A 160 -20.24 -24.50 1.26
N PHE A 161 -20.83 -23.54 0.55
CA PHE A 161 -22.19 -23.62 0.05
C PHE A 161 -22.38 -24.82 -0.91
N ALA A 162 -21.47 -25.01 -1.86
CA ALA A 162 -21.56 -26.10 -2.83
C ALA A 162 -21.36 -27.48 -2.18
N LYS A 163 -20.51 -27.58 -1.14
CA LYS A 163 -20.36 -28.83 -0.37
C LYS A 163 -21.64 -29.18 0.39
N VAL A 164 -22.26 -28.20 1.04
CA VAL A 164 -23.46 -28.42 1.87
C VAL A 164 -24.71 -28.69 1.01
N ILE A 165 -24.90 -27.91 -0.06
CA ILE A 165 -26.16 -27.93 -0.83
C ILE A 165 -26.06 -28.80 -2.08
N LEU A 166 -24.96 -28.69 -2.83
CA LEU A 166 -24.80 -29.43 -4.09
C LEU A 166 -24.14 -30.80 -3.90
N LYS A 167 -23.70 -31.14 -2.67
CA LYS A 167 -22.92 -32.34 -2.34
C LYS A 167 -21.74 -32.58 -3.32
N LYS A 168 -21.22 -31.50 -3.90
CA LYS A 168 -20.15 -31.55 -4.88
C LYS A 168 -18.84 -31.24 -4.17
N GLU A 169 -17.90 -32.18 -4.24
CA GLU A 169 -16.55 -31.95 -3.74
C GLU A 169 -15.70 -31.28 -4.83
N PHE A 170 -15.04 -30.17 -4.48
CA PHE A 170 -14.09 -29.49 -5.35
C PHE A 170 -12.67 -29.90 -4.94
N ILE A 171 -11.95 -30.49 -5.89
CA ILE A 171 -10.55 -30.88 -5.73
C ILE A 171 -9.71 -29.61 -5.64
N GLY A 172 -8.99 -29.38 -4.53
CA GLY A 172 -8.12 -28.21 -4.32
C GLY A 172 -8.61 -27.19 -3.27
N ALA A 173 -9.78 -27.40 -2.66
CA ALA A 173 -10.39 -26.50 -1.67
C ALA A 173 -9.57 -26.22 -0.38
N SER A 174 -8.51 -26.99 -0.11
CA SER A 174 -7.72 -26.93 1.13
C SER A 174 -6.48 -26.03 1.06
N SER A 175 -6.10 -25.53 -0.12
CA SER A 175 -4.79 -24.87 -0.32
C SER A 175 -4.65 -23.50 0.37
N PHE A 176 -5.76 -22.81 0.67
CA PHE A 176 -5.76 -21.48 1.30
C PHE A 176 -5.98 -21.47 2.82
N SER A 177 -6.13 -22.63 3.48
CA SER A 177 -6.36 -22.72 4.94
C SER A 177 -5.26 -23.46 5.71
N GLY A 178 -4.34 -24.15 5.03
CA GLY A 178 -3.35 -25.02 5.68
C GLY A 178 -2.07 -24.35 6.18
N GLY A 179 -1.89 -23.03 6.08
CA GLY A 179 -0.65 -22.34 6.48
C GLY A 179 0.61 -22.71 5.66
N LEU A 180 0.52 -23.71 4.78
CA LEU A 180 1.60 -24.14 3.89
C LEU A 180 1.74 -23.17 2.72
N VAL A 181 2.81 -22.37 2.79
CA VAL A 181 3.32 -21.54 1.70
C VAL A 181 4.06 -22.47 0.74
N GLY A 182 3.63 -22.56 -0.52
CA GLY A 182 4.42 -23.35 -1.47
C GLY A 182 3.87 -23.54 -2.87
N LEU A 183 2.81 -24.33 -3.07
CA LEU A 183 2.70 -25.03 -4.36
C LEU A 183 1.36 -24.90 -5.11
N ASN A 184 0.25 -24.50 -4.49
CA ASN A 184 -1.09 -24.49 -5.14
C ASN A 184 -1.92 -23.21 -4.87
N GLN A 185 -1.29 -22.08 -4.56
CA GLN A 185 -1.95 -20.84 -4.10
C GLN A 185 -2.45 -19.90 -5.23
N GLY A 186 -2.71 -20.44 -6.43
CA GLY A 186 -3.17 -19.68 -7.60
C GLY A 186 -4.48 -20.17 -8.22
N SER A 187 -4.95 -21.36 -7.84
CA SER A 187 -6.21 -21.91 -8.35
C SER A 187 -7.31 -21.71 -7.32
N HIS A 188 -8.20 -20.77 -7.60
CA HIS A 188 -9.49 -20.65 -6.92
C HIS A 188 -10.36 -21.87 -7.25
N ALA A 189 -11.13 -22.34 -6.27
CA ALA A 189 -11.86 -23.60 -6.40
C ALA A 189 -13.17 -23.44 -7.18
N VAL A 190 -13.81 -22.27 -7.06
CA VAL A 190 -15.06 -21.93 -7.76
C VAL A 190 -14.87 -20.72 -8.64
N LEU A 191 -14.19 -19.68 -8.14
CA LEU A 191 -13.91 -18.46 -8.88
C LEU A 191 -12.80 -18.67 -9.93
N PRO A 192 -12.69 -17.78 -10.94
CA PRO A 192 -11.59 -17.83 -11.90
C PRO A 192 -10.21 -17.64 -11.26
N SER A 193 -9.24 -18.48 -11.62
CA SER A 193 -7.85 -18.31 -11.21
C SER A 193 -7.28 -16.99 -11.74
N VAL A 194 -6.69 -16.20 -10.85
CA VAL A 194 -6.08 -14.91 -11.19
C VAL A 194 -4.59 -15.12 -11.50
N SER A 195 -4.11 -14.57 -12.61
CA SER A 195 -2.69 -14.63 -12.98
C SER A 195 -1.92 -13.37 -12.55
N PRO A 196 -0.59 -13.45 -12.30
CA PRO A 196 0.23 -12.28 -12.00
C PRO A 196 0.12 -11.19 -13.08
N GLY A 197 0.12 -11.58 -14.35
CA GLY A 197 -0.03 -10.66 -15.48
C GLY A 197 -1.35 -9.87 -15.43
N ALA A 198 -2.47 -10.54 -15.11
CA ALA A 198 -3.77 -9.89 -14.98
C ALA A 198 -3.77 -8.85 -13.85
N THR A 199 -3.16 -9.17 -12.70
CA THR A 199 -3.08 -8.21 -11.57
C THR A 199 -2.20 -7.00 -11.87
N ILE A 200 -1.09 -7.18 -12.60
CA ILE A 200 -0.21 -6.07 -13.01
C ILE A 200 -0.98 -5.14 -13.95
N ILE A 201 -1.72 -5.69 -14.91
CA ILE A 201 -2.55 -4.88 -15.82
C ILE A 201 -3.64 -4.16 -15.02
N LEU A 202 -4.38 -4.87 -14.16
CA LEU A 202 -5.46 -4.27 -13.37
C LEU A 202 -4.96 -3.15 -12.44
N SER A 203 -3.90 -3.40 -11.67
CA SER A 203 -3.29 -2.40 -10.78
C SER A 203 -2.68 -1.23 -11.55
N GLY A 204 -1.99 -1.49 -12.66
CA GLY A 204 -1.42 -0.44 -13.51
C GLY A 204 -2.47 0.45 -14.19
N VAL A 205 -3.53 -0.15 -14.75
CA VAL A 205 -4.64 0.59 -15.38
C VAL A 205 -5.40 1.42 -14.35
N THR A 206 -5.75 0.83 -13.20
CA THR A 206 -6.44 1.58 -12.13
C THR A 206 -5.58 2.70 -11.54
N ALA A 207 -4.27 2.48 -11.34
CA ALA A 207 -3.33 3.52 -10.90
C ALA A 207 -3.22 4.67 -11.90
N THR A 208 -3.04 4.35 -13.19
CA THR A 208 -2.89 5.35 -14.26
C THR A 208 -4.16 6.16 -14.47
N ILE A 209 -5.33 5.52 -14.53
CA ILE A 209 -6.63 6.21 -14.63
C ILE A 209 -6.81 7.17 -13.45
N SER A 210 -6.58 6.71 -12.21
CA SER A 210 -6.73 7.57 -11.03
C SER A 210 -5.77 8.76 -11.05
N CYS A 211 -4.52 8.58 -11.51
CA CYS A 211 -3.56 9.67 -11.65
C CYS A 211 -3.98 10.67 -12.75
N ILE A 212 -4.48 10.18 -13.89
CA ILE A 212 -4.97 11.04 -14.98
C ILE A 212 -6.17 11.87 -14.52
N LEU A 213 -7.10 11.27 -13.76
CA LEU A 213 -8.24 11.98 -13.18
C LEU A 213 -7.80 13.11 -12.25
N VAL A 214 -6.80 12.88 -11.40
CA VAL A 214 -6.21 13.92 -10.54
C VAL A 214 -5.61 15.05 -11.38
N LEU A 215 -4.77 14.71 -12.36
CA LEU A 215 -4.13 15.70 -13.24
C LEU A 215 -5.16 16.51 -14.04
N TYR A 216 -6.24 15.87 -14.50
CA TYR A 216 -7.32 16.53 -15.22
C TYR A 216 -8.11 17.50 -14.35
N LYS A 217 -8.53 17.07 -13.14
CA LYS A 217 -9.22 17.94 -12.17
C LYS A 217 -8.36 19.15 -11.78
N LYS A 218 -7.04 18.99 -11.79
CA LYS A 218 -6.07 20.00 -11.34
C LYS A 218 -5.25 20.65 -12.45
N LYS A 219 -5.74 20.60 -13.70
CA LYS A 219 -5.12 21.13 -14.92
C LYS A 219 -4.63 22.60 -14.82
N ARG A 220 -5.06 23.34 -13.80
CA ARG A 220 -4.76 24.77 -13.58
C ARG A 220 -4.29 25.12 -12.16
N SER A 221 -4.06 24.15 -11.28
CA SER A 221 -3.62 24.47 -9.91
C SER A 221 -2.14 24.83 -9.88
N SER A 222 -1.80 25.91 -9.18
CA SER A 222 -0.41 26.34 -8.94
C SER A 222 0.39 25.40 -8.03
N ASP A 223 -0.28 24.47 -7.34
CA ASP A 223 0.34 23.54 -6.38
C ASP A 223 0.70 22.20 -7.05
N SER A 224 1.82 22.23 -7.79
CA SER A 224 2.41 21.07 -8.47
C SER A 224 2.74 19.94 -7.48
N GLY A 225 3.34 20.27 -6.34
CA GLY A 225 3.74 19.27 -5.36
C GLY A 225 2.58 18.52 -4.71
N ARG A 226 1.48 19.19 -4.34
CA ARG A 226 0.29 18.49 -3.82
C ARG A 226 -0.33 17.55 -4.85
N THR A 227 -0.34 17.95 -6.12
CA THR A 227 -0.86 17.11 -7.21
C THR A 227 -0.06 15.81 -7.32
N LEU A 228 1.27 15.87 -7.17
CA LEU A 228 2.11 14.67 -7.11
C LEU A 228 1.77 13.79 -5.90
N ILE A 229 1.62 14.35 -4.69
CA ILE A 229 1.28 13.56 -3.50
C ILE A 229 -0.06 12.84 -3.70
N GLU A 230 -1.08 13.50 -4.26
CA GLU A 230 -2.38 12.86 -4.52
C GLU A 230 -2.27 11.74 -5.57
N CYS A 231 -1.48 11.93 -6.62
CA CYS A 231 -1.19 10.86 -7.57
C CYS A 231 -0.47 9.69 -6.89
N VAL A 232 0.52 9.95 -6.04
CA VAL A 232 1.27 8.91 -5.30
C VAL A 232 0.34 8.12 -4.39
N VAL A 233 -0.56 8.79 -3.67
CA VAL A 233 -1.55 8.12 -2.81
C VAL A 233 -2.47 7.23 -3.63
N ASN A 234 -3.09 7.77 -4.69
CA ASN A 234 -4.01 6.99 -5.53
C ASN A 234 -3.34 5.81 -6.23
N SER A 235 -2.13 6.00 -6.74
CA SER A 235 -1.33 4.93 -7.34
C SER A 235 -1.00 3.86 -6.29
N SER A 236 -0.57 4.25 -5.10
CA SER A 236 -0.23 3.31 -4.02
C SER A 236 -1.45 2.52 -3.53
N PHE A 237 -2.61 3.16 -3.43
CA PHE A 237 -3.87 2.47 -3.14
C PHE A 237 -4.23 1.43 -4.21
N ALA A 238 -4.12 1.79 -5.49
CA ALA A 238 -4.43 0.88 -6.60
C ALA A 238 -3.57 -0.39 -6.57
N PHE A 239 -2.25 -0.23 -6.37
CA PHE A 239 -1.35 -1.38 -6.24
C PHE A 239 -1.55 -2.16 -4.95
N PHE A 240 -1.87 -1.52 -3.84
CA PHE A 240 -2.19 -2.22 -2.59
C PHE A 240 -3.47 -3.08 -2.74
N LEU A 241 -4.49 -2.53 -3.40
CA LEU A 241 -5.78 -3.20 -3.57
C LEU A 241 -5.72 -4.35 -4.57
N PHE A 242 -5.07 -4.15 -5.72
CA PHE A 242 -5.15 -5.07 -6.87
C PHE A 242 -3.82 -5.74 -7.23
N GLY A 243 -2.74 -5.50 -6.48
CA GLY A 243 -1.43 -6.09 -6.76
C GLY A 243 -1.35 -7.59 -6.48
N TRP A 244 -0.42 -8.27 -7.15
CA TRP A 244 -0.04 -9.65 -6.85
C TRP A 244 0.79 -9.73 -5.57
N HIS A 245 0.50 -10.70 -4.71
CA HIS A 245 1.33 -11.02 -3.54
C HIS A 245 1.62 -9.81 -2.65
N VAL A 246 0.59 -8.99 -2.41
CA VAL A 246 0.70 -7.83 -1.52
C VAL A 246 0.70 -8.31 -0.06
N HIS A 247 1.66 -7.83 0.72
CA HIS A 247 1.73 -8.07 2.15
C HIS A 247 0.91 -7.04 2.93
N GLU A 248 0.39 -7.44 4.08
CA GLU A 248 -0.34 -6.59 5.04
C GLU A 248 0.47 -5.33 5.40
N LYS A 249 1.80 -5.47 5.53
CA LYS A 249 2.72 -4.37 5.87
C LYS A 249 2.73 -3.27 4.81
N ALA A 250 2.41 -3.59 3.56
CA ALA A 250 2.39 -2.63 2.46
C ALA A 250 1.29 -1.55 2.64
N VAL A 251 0.38 -1.71 3.60
CA VAL A 251 -0.64 -0.70 3.95
C VAL A 251 0.00 0.67 4.26
N ILE A 252 1.23 0.70 4.77
CA ILE A 252 1.95 1.96 5.06
C ILE A 252 2.27 2.76 3.79
N MET A 253 2.38 2.10 2.63
CA MET A 253 2.71 2.74 1.35
C MET A 253 1.61 3.72 0.90
N MET A 254 0.36 3.47 1.29
CA MET A 254 -0.74 4.40 1.06
C MET A 254 -0.95 5.35 2.25
N LEU A 255 -0.81 4.89 3.49
CA LEU A 255 -1.12 5.70 4.68
C LEU A 255 -0.16 6.86 4.88
N VAL A 256 1.15 6.64 4.73
CA VAL A 256 2.16 7.69 4.99
C VAL A 256 2.01 8.85 4.00
N PRO A 257 1.96 8.62 2.67
CA PRO A 257 1.70 9.69 1.71
C PRO A 257 0.33 10.36 1.91
N MET A 258 -0.68 9.62 2.37
CA MET A 258 -2.01 10.18 2.66
C MET A 258 -1.99 11.16 3.83
N GLY A 259 -1.14 10.92 4.85
CA GLY A 259 -0.92 11.88 5.94
C GLY A 259 -0.35 13.21 5.45
N LEU A 260 0.55 13.17 4.46
CA LEU A 260 1.15 14.36 3.85
C LEU A 260 0.15 15.22 3.05
N LEU A 261 -1.00 14.66 2.65
CA LEU A 261 -2.04 15.41 1.95
C LEU A 261 -2.78 16.41 2.84
N ILE A 262 -2.73 16.24 4.16
CA ILE A 262 -3.41 17.10 5.10
C ILE A 262 -2.69 18.45 5.13
N VAL A 263 -3.12 19.41 4.33
CA VAL A 263 -2.49 20.75 4.21
C VAL A 263 -3.44 21.85 4.69
N LYS A 264 -2.89 22.83 5.41
CA LYS A 264 -3.61 23.94 6.06
C LYS A 264 -4.51 24.73 5.10
N GLY A 265 -5.69 25.11 5.58
CA GLY A 265 -6.41 26.31 5.09
C GLY A 265 -7.62 26.11 4.18
N SER A 266 -8.11 24.89 3.94
CA SER A 266 -9.29 24.66 3.09
C SER A 266 -10.25 23.61 3.64
N ASN A 267 -11.52 23.65 3.22
CA ASN A 267 -12.50 22.59 3.52
C ASN A 267 -12.01 21.20 3.07
N LEU A 268 -11.20 21.15 2.01
CA LEU A 268 -10.56 19.94 1.52
C LEU A 268 -9.61 19.31 2.56
N CYS A 269 -8.95 20.13 3.38
CA CYS A 269 -8.12 19.65 4.49
C CYS A 269 -8.94 18.82 5.50
N ARG A 270 -10.13 19.31 5.87
CA ARG A 270 -11.01 18.60 6.81
C ARG A 270 -11.45 17.27 6.23
N THR A 271 -11.83 17.25 4.96
CA THR A 271 -12.24 16.03 4.25
C THR A 271 -11.09 15.01 4.19
N GLN A 272 -9.89 15.44 3.81
CA GLN A 272 -8.70 14.57 3.77
C GLN A 272 -8.33 14.05 5.15
N LEU A 273 -8.45 14.87 6.19
CA LEU A 273 -8.23 14.45 7.58
C LEU A 273 -9.24 13.38 8.01
N LYS A 274 -10.53 13.50 7.65
CA LYS A 274 -11.53 12.45 7.95
C LYS A 274 -11.14 11.12 7.33
N TRP A 275 -10.81 11.12 6.04
CA TRP A 275 -10.41 9.90 5.33
C TRP A 275 -9.14 9.30 5.90
N PHE A 276 -8.13 10.13 6.18
CA PHE A 276 -6.88 9.66 6.76
C PHE A 276 -7.10 9.11 8.16
N SER A 277 -7.93 9.76 8.98
CA SER A 277 -8.24 9.30 10.34
C SER A 277 -8.89 7.91 10.30
N PHE A 278 -9.87 7.72 9.42
CA PHE A 278 -10.51 6.41 9.25
C PHE A 278 -9.52 5.36 8.72
N ALA A 279 -8.83 5.65 7.62
CA ALA A 279 -7.89 4.73 6.99
C ALA A 279 -6.72 4.35 7.90
N SER A 280 -6.18 5.29 8.69
CA SER A 280 -5.07 5.03 9.61
C SER A 280 -5.50 4.16 10.80
N ILE A 281 -6.73 4.30 11.32
CA ILE A 281 -7.28 3.39 12.34
C ILE A 281 -7.43 1.99 11.75
N VAL A 282 -8.08 1.86 10.59
CA VAL A 282 -8.31 0.56 9.94
C VAL A 282 -7.01 -0.12 9.55
N GLY A 283 -6.07 0.64 8.98
CA GLY A 283 -4.77 0.14 8.57
C GLY A 283 -3.88 -0.25 9.75
N CYS A 284 -3.91 0.50 10.87
CA CYS A 284 -3.25 0.12 12.11
C CYS A 284 -3.81 -1.21 12.66
N TYR A 285 -5.14 -1.30 12.77
CA TYR A 285 -5.80 -2.51 13.26
C TYR A 285 -5.50 -3.72 12.38
N SER A 286 -5.41 -3.54 11.06
CA SER A 286 -5.04 -4.62 10.15
C SER A 286 -3.63 -5.19 10.33
N LEU A 287 -2.77 -4.51 11.11
CA LEU A 287 -1.43 -5.01 11.45
C LEU A 287 -1.41 -5.73 12.80
N PHE A 288 -2.50 -5.71 13.58
CA PHE A 288 -2.56 -6.35 14.90
C PHE A 288 -2.21 -7.84 14.87
N PRO A 289 -2.63 -8.62 13.85
CA PRO A 289 -2.23 -10.02 13.78
C PRO A 289 -0.73 -10.29 13.68
N LEU A 290 0.06 -9.28 13.30
CA LEU A 290 1.52 -9.38 13.36
C LEU A 290 2.05 -9.42 14.80
N LEU A 291 1.30 -8.82 15.73
CA LEU A 291 1.57 -8.80 17.16
C LEU A 291 0.74 -9.88 17.86
N TYR A 292 1.01 -11.15 17.52
CA TYR A 292 0.21 -12.29 17.97
C TYR A 292 0.56 -12.78 19.39
N GLN A 293 1.74 -12.45 19.92
CA GLN A 293 2.16 -12.94 21.23
C GLN A 293 1.30 -12.32 22.34
N PRO A 294 0.81 -13.10 23.33
CA PRO A 294 -0.06 -12.59 24.39
C PRO A 294 0.50 -11.37 25.14
N MET A 295 1.82 -11.34 25.35
CA MET A 295 2.50 -10.25 26.06
C MET A 295 2.49 -8.92 25.30
N VAL A 296 2.36 -8.94 23.96
CA VAL A 296 2.34 -7.72 23.13
C VAL A 296 0.92 -7.25 22.81
N ILE A 297 -0.12 -8.00 23.19
CA ILE A 297 -1.52 -7.62 22.99
C ILE A 297 -1.85 -6.28 23.67
N PRO A 298 -1.47 -6.03 24.95
CA PRO A 298 -1.73 -4.72 25.56
C PRO A 298 -1.05 -3.58 24.80
N ILE A 299 0.15 -3.82 24.25
CA ILE A 299 0.91 -2.82 23.49
C ILE A 299 0.14 -2.40 22.24
N ARG A 300 -0.48 -3.33 21.50
CA ARG A 300 -1.23 -3.00 20.29
C ARG A 300 -2.45 -2.13 20.58
N TRP A 301 -3.15 -2.38 21.69
CA TRP A 301 -4.27 -1.56 22.13
C TRP A 301 -3.83 -0.18 22.53
N MET A 302 -2.76 -0.08 23.33
CA MET A 302 -2.22 1.22 23.74
C MET A 302 -1.77 2.05 22.54
N LEU A 303 -1.07 1.44 21.58
CA LEU A 303 -0.65 2.13 20.36
C LEU A 303 -1.85 2.68 19.57
N LEU A 304 -2.89 1.88 19.35
CA LEU A 304 -4.08 2.33 18.63
C LEU A 304 -4.86 3.40 19.41
N LEU A 305 -5.01 3.26 20.72
CA LEU A 305 -5.70 4.24 21.57
C LEU A 305 -4.96 5.58 21.60
N VAL A 306 -3.63 5.58 21.71
CA VAL A 306 -2.80 6.78 21.61
C VAL A 306 -2.97 7.43 20.24
N HIS A 307 -2.97 6.65 19.16
CA HIS A 307 -3.21 7.19 17.82
C HIS A 307 -4.60 7.82 17.66
N ILE A 308 -5.65 7.14 18.15
CA ILE A 308 -7.01 7.69 18.15
C ILE A 308 -7.07 8.98 18.97
N PHE A 309 -6.43 9.02 20.14
CA PHE A 309 -6.35 10.23 20.96
C PHE A 309 -5.66 11.38 20.23
N MET A 310 -4.53 11.11 19.55
CA MET A 310 -3.84 12.09 18.72
C MET A 310 -4.71 12.60 17.56
N LEU A 311 -5.47 11.72 16.90
CA LEU A 311 -6.40 12.09 15.85
C LEU A 311 -7.55 12.98 16.38
N LEU A 312 -8.13 12.63 17.54
CA LEU A 312 -9.22 13.38 18.15
C LEU A 312 -8.77 14.76 18.66
N THR A 313 -7.57 14.85 19.25
CA THR A 313 -6.98 16.14 19.67
C THR A 313 -6.64 17.04 18.49
N PHE A 314 -6.22 16.46 17.36
CA PHE A 314 -6.04 17.23 16.13
C PHE A 314 -7.38 17.64 15.51
N TRP A 315 -8.38 16.76 15.52
CA TRP A 315 -9.72 17.06 15.05
C TRP A 315 -10.39 18.16 15.87
N SER A 316 -10.26 18.16 17.20
CA SER A 316 -10.84 19.20 18.05
C SER A 316 -10.25 20.59 17.78
N ARG A 317 -8.99 20.66 17.32
CA ARG A 317 -8.29 21.91 17.00
C ARG A 317 -8.54 22.41 15.57
N PHE A 318 -8.64 21.51 14.59
CA PHE A 318 -8.64 21.89 13.16
C PHE A 318 -9.87 21.39 12.38
N GLY A 319 -10.60 20.43 12.93
CA GLY A 319 -11.83 19.88 12.38
C GLY A 319 -13.06 20.72 12.71
N SER A 320 -14.20 20.31 12.18
CA SER A 320 -15.51 20.91 12.49
C SER A 320 -16.60 19.84 12.39
N GLY A 321 -17.47 19.75 13.39
CA GLY A 321 -18.50 18.72 13.47
C GLY A 321 -17.92 17.33 13.74
N HIS A 322 -18.63 16.29 13.29
CA HIS A 322 -18.20 14.90 13.50
C HIS A 322 -17.08 14.48 12.54
N ILE A 323 -16.06 13.83 13.09
CA ILE A 323 -14.94 13.25 12.34
C ILE A 323 -15.40 12.09 11.45
N PHE A 324 -16.29 11.24 11.97
CA PHE A 324 -16.83 10.06 11.27
C PHE A 324 -18.35 10.18 11.09
N ASN A 325 -18.86 9.66 9.98
CA ASN A 325 -20.29 9.53 9.75
C ASN A 325 -20.85 8.33 10.53
N LYS A 326 -22.18 8.26 10.74
CA LYS A 326 -22.83 7.16 11.50
C LYS A 326 -22.39 5.76 11.05
N PHE A 327 -22.28 5.54 9.75
CA PHE A 327 -21.81 4.27 9.18
C PHE A 327 -20.36 3.96 9.50
N GLU A 328 -19.48 4.96 9.45
CA GLU A 328 -18.06 4.79 9.80
C GLU A 328 -17.89 4.54 11.29
N THR A 329 -18.66 5.24 12.13
CA THR A 329 -18.67 4.99 13.58
C THR A 329 -19.15 3.57 13.90
N LEU A 330 -20.23 3.11 13.26
CA LEU A 330 -20.72 1.73 13.43
C LEU A 330 -19.67 0.71 12.98
N TYR A 331 -19.00 0.97 11.87
CA TYR A 331 -17.89 0.13 11.39
C TYR A 331 -16.73 0.09 12.41
N LEU A 332 -16.34 1.23 12.98
CA LEU A 332 -15.27 1.25 13.98
C LEU A 332 -15.64 0.49 15.26
N TYR A 333 -16.91 0.50 15.69
CA TYR A 333 -17.36 -0.37 16.78
C TYR A 333 -17.27 -1.86 16.43
N GLY A 334 -17.47 -2.22 15.16
CA GLY A 334 -17.27 -3.59 14.69
C GLY A 334 -15.84 -4.10 14.87
N LEU A 335 -14.83 -3.23 14.76
CA LEU A 335 -13.43 -3.61 15.04
C LEU A 335 -13.25 -4.08 16.49
N ILE A 336 -13.93 -3.44 17.45
CA ILE A 336 -13.88 -3.84 18.88
C ILE A 336 -14.47 -5.24 19.06
N ILE A 337 -15.59 -5.52 18.39
CA ILE A 337 -16.24 -6.84 18.44
C ILE A 337 -15.31 -7.92 17.85
N ILE A 338 -14.69 -7.64 16.69
CA ILE A 338 -13.75 -8.56 16.05
C ILE A 338 -12.53 -8.78 16.95
N GLU A 339 -12.06 -7.75 17.65
CA GLU A 339 -10.90 -7.85 18.53
C GLU A 339 -11.21 -8.73 19.75
N ILE A 340 -12.36 -8.51 20.39
CA ILE A 340 -12.83 -9.35 21.50
C ILE A 340 -12.96 -10.80 21.05
N TYR A 341 -13.55 -11.02 19.87
CA TYR A 341 -13.66 -12.34 19.29
C TYR A 341 -12.29 -12.98 19.04
N SER A 342 -11.37 -12.23 18.43
CA SER A 342 -10.05 -12.73 18.01
C SER A 342 -9.15 -13.08 19.19
N VAL A 343 -9.23 -12.31 20.28
CA VAL A 343 -8.37 -12.51 21.47
C VAL A 343 -8.93 -13.54 22.43
N PHE A 344 -10.20 -13.38 22.79
CA PHE A 344 -10.79 -14.09 23.91
C PHE A 344 -11.65 -15.26 23.44
N ILE A 345 -12.50 -15.04 22.45
CA ILE A 345 -13.56 -16.00 22.11
C ILE A 345 -13.02 -17.15 21.26
N ASN A 346 -12.24 -16.88 20.22
CA ASN A 346 -11.82 -17.91 19.27
C ASN A 346 -11.01 -19.03 19.93
N ASN A 347 -10.09 -18.66 20.83
CA ASN A 347 -9.26 -19.63 21.55
C ASN A 347 -10.08 -20.52 22.51
N LEU A 348 -11.25 -20.05 22.96
CA LEU A 348 -12.13 -20.79 23.85
C LEU A 348 -13.15 -21.65 23.09
N ILE A 349 -13.75 -21.13 22.02
CA ILE A 349 -14.90 -21.75 21.35
C ILE A 349 -14.48 -22.58 20.13
N LEU A 350 -13.51 -22.10 19.33
CA LEU A 350 -13.13 -22.69 18.05
C LEU A 350 -11.61 -22.85 17.93
N PRO A 351 -10.93 -23.57 18.84
CA PRO A 351 -9.48 -23.77 18.78
C PRO A 351 -9.02 -24.51 17.51
N GLN A 352 -9.93 -25.26 16.88
CA GLN A 352 -9.67 -25.99 15.63
C GLN A 352 -9.52 -25.07 14.41
N LEU A 353 -9.89 -23.79 14.51
CA LEU A 353 -9.86 -22.81 13.42
C LEU A 353 -8.94 -21.61 13.76
N PRO A 354 -7.61 -21.82 13.87
CA PRO A 354 -6.67 -20.76 14.28
C PRO A 354 -6.57 -19.61 13.27
N PHE A 355 -6.88 -19.87 11.99
CA PHE A 355 -6.81 -18.86 10.92
C PHE A 355 -8.10 -18.06 10.73
N LEU A 356 -9.20 -18.42 11.41
CA LEU A 356 -10.49 -17.75 11.25
C LEU A 356 -10.46 -16.28 11.72
N PRO A 357 -9.89 -15.94 12.89
CA PRO A 357 -9.75 -14.54 13.31
C PRO A 357 -8.91 -13.70 12.34
N LEU A 358 -7.86 -14.29 11.78
CA LEU A 358 -6.99 -13.66 10.79
C LEU A 358 -7.77 -13.32 9.52
N MET A 359 -8.56 -14.28 9.03
CA MET A 359 -9.42 -14.10 7.86
C MET A 359 -10.47 -13.01 8.09
N ILE A 360 -11.18 -13.04 9.22
CA ILE A 360 -12.21 -12.04 9.56
C ILE A 360 -11.61 -10.63 9.61
N THR A 361 -10.48 -10.46 10.31
CA THR A 361 -9.77 -9.18 10.37
C THR A 361 -9.38 -8.68 8.98
N SER A 362 -8.84 -9.55 8.13
CA SER A 362 -8.40 -9.19 6.76
C SER A 362 -9.56 -8.72 5.89
N VAL A 363 -10.67 -9.49 5.87
CA VAL A 363 -11.86 -9.19 5.07
C VAL A 363 -12.53 -7.91 5.58
N TYR A 364 -12.68 -7.78 6.89
CA TYR A 364 -13.33 -6.61 7.49
C TYR A 364 -12.54 -5.34 7.22
N CYS A 365 -11.22 -5.34 7.43
CA CYS A 365 -10.34 -4.21 7.12
C CYS A 365 -10.30 -3.88 5.63
N SER A 366 -10.37 -4.90 4.75
CA SER A 366 -10.43 -4.66 3.31
C SER A 366 -11.63 -3.81 2.91
N LEU A 367 -12.80 -4.02 3.54
CA LEU A 367 -13.99 -3.20 3.26
C LEU A 367 -13.75 -1.73 3.64
N GLY A 368 -13.09 -1.48 4.77
CA GLY A 368 -12.75 -0.12 5.21
C GLY A 368 -11.73 0.57 4.30
N ILE A 369 -10.72 -0.16 3.83
CA ILE A 369 -9.71 0.38 2.91
C ILE A 369 -10.33 0.69 1.54
N ILE A 370 -11.16 -0.20 1.00
CA ILE A 370 -11.88 0.02 -0.26
C ILE A 370 -12.83 1.22 -0.15
N HIS A 371 -13.57 1.35 0.95
CA HIS A 371 -14.43 2.52 1.23
C HIS A 371 -13.64 3.84 1.19
N THR A 372 -12.45 3.86 1.78
CA THR A 372 -11.57 5.04 1.73
C THR A 372 -11.11 5.34 0.30
N TYR A 373 -10.67 4.32 -0.45
CA TYR A 373 -10.20 4.48 -1.82
C TYR A 373 -11.29 5.03 -2.75
N ILE A 374 -12.52 4.52 -2.64
CA ILE A 374 -13.67 5.01 -3.42
C ILE A 374 -13.93 6.48 -3.11
N LYS A 375 -13.91 6.88 -1.83
CA LYS A 375 -14.07 8.30 -1.43
C LYS A 375 -12.99 9.21 -2.01
N MET A 376 -11.75 8.72 -2.11
CA MET A 376 -10.64 9.48 -2.66
C MET A 376 -10.71 9.67 -4.18
N ILE A 377 -11.28 8.72 -4.93
CA ILE A 377 -11.42 8.85 -6.39
C ILE A 377 -12.61 9.74 -6.77
N LEU A 378 -13.74 9.58 -6.09
CA LEU A 378 -15.00 10.22 -6.46
C LEU A 378 -15.00 11.74 -6.26
N ILE A 379 -14.12 12.26 -5.41
CA ILE A 379 -14.00 13.70 -5.08
C ILE A 379 -12.72 14.24 -5.73
#